data_AF-A0A815QWE4-F1
#
_entry.id   AF-A0A815QWE4-F1
#
_cell.length_a   1.000
_cell.length_b   1.000
_cell.length_c   1.000
_cell.angle_alpha   90.00
_cell.angle_beta   90.00
_cell.angle_gamma   90.00
#
_symmetry.space_group_name_H-M   'P 1'
#
loop_
_entity.id
_entity.type
_entity.pdbx_description
1 polymer ?
#
loop_
_entity_poly.entity_id
_entity_poly.type
_entity_poly.pdbx_seq_one_letter_code
_entity_poly.pdbx_strand_id
1 'polypeptide(L)' 'MDKKTKIVDVRDLNTPDNWIVRDPELIRLTGNHPFNCELPLTKLLQCSFWTPIRLHFVRNHGYVPKIDWNEHRVRVCGTL' A
#
# COMPACT_ATOMS: atom_id res chain seq x y z
N MET A 1 6.34 15.59 12.37
CA MET A 1 6.79 15.87 10.99
C MET A 1 6.76 14.57 10.22
N ASP A 2 6.04 14.54 9.10
CA ASP A 2 5.85 13.33 8.30
C ASP A 2 7.19 12.84 7.74
N LYS A 3 7.68 11.70 8.24
CA LYS A 3 8.86 11.04 7.70
C LYS A 3 8.44 10.32 6.41
N LYS A 4 8.87 10.84 5.27
CA LYS A 4 8.71 10.14 3.98
C LYS A 4 9.77 9.05 3.87
N THR A 5 9.36 7.78 3.96
CA THR A 5 10.18 6.66 3.49
C THR A 5 10.33 6.80 1.98
N LYS A 6 11.56 6.77 1.47
CA LYS A 6 11.86 6.88 0.02
C LYS A 6 12.47 5.61 -0.57
N ILE A 7 12.69 4.60 0.25
CA ILE A 7 13.43 3.38 -0.12
C ILE A 7 12.48 2.20 0.00
N VAL A 8 12.51 1.30 -0.98
CA VAL A 8 11.74 0.05 -0.95
C VAL A 8 12.27 -0.83 0.20
N ASP A 9 11.35 -1.39 0.97
CA ASP A 9 11.71 -2.29 2.07
C ASP A 9 12.38 -3.56 1.52
N VAL A 10 13.43 -4.04 2.19
CA VAL A 10 14.16 -5.26 1.80
C VAL A 10 13.24 -6.48 1.67
N ARG A 11 12.14 -6.50 2.44
CA ARG A 11 11.12 -7.56 2.40
C ARG A 11 10.35 -7.60 1.08
N ASP A 12 10.29 -6.49 0.36
CA ASP A 12 9.53 -6.35 -0.89
C ASP A 12 10.40 -6.63 -2.14
N LEU A 13 11.74 -6.66 -2.02
CA LEU A 13 12.66 -6.80 -3.17
C LEU A 13 12.43 -8.07 -4.00
N ASN A 14 12.06 -9.16 -3.35
CA ASN A 14 11.78 -10.46 -4.00
C ASN A 14 10.28 -10.69 -4.26
N THR A 15 9.49 -9.60 -4.31
CA THR A 15 8.05 -9.66 -4.62
C THR A 15 7.75 -8.94 -5.94
N PRO A 16 6.60 -9.22 -6.59
CA PRO A 16 6.15 -8.43 -7.74
C PRO A 16 5.96 -6.92 -7.46
N ASP A 17 5.86 -6.55 -6.18
CA ASP A 17 5.67 -5.17 -5.72
C ASP A 17 7.00 -4.46 -5.35
N ASN A 18 8.15 -4.94 -5.85
CA ASN A 18 9.50 -4.45 -5.54
C ASN A 18 9.80 -2.99 -5.96
N TRP A 19 8.80 -2.27 -6.46
CA TRP A 19 8.86 -0.87 -6.86
C TRP A 19 8.09 0.05 -5.91
N ILE A 20 7.34 -0.52 -4.95
CA ILE A 20 6.46 0.23 -4.06
C ILE A 20 7.16 0.50 -2.74
N VAL A 21 7.24 1.77 -2.38
CA VAL A 21 7.73 2.18 -1.06
C VAL A 21 6.60 2.06 -0.05
N ARG A 22 6.85 1.29 1.02
CA ARG A 22 5.90 1.03 2.10
C ARG A 22 6.46 1.51 3.41
N ASP A 23 5.58 1.89 4.32
CA ASP A 23 6.00 2.29 5.65
C ASP A 23 6.39 1.07 6.50
N PRO A 24 7.60 1.03 7.09
CA PRO A 24 8.03 -0.10 7.89
C PRO A 24 7.25 -0.24 9.20
N GLU A 25 6.51 0.78 9.64
CA GLU A 25 5.67 0.75 10.85
C GLU A 25 4.38 -0.05 10.66
N LEU A 26 3.99 -0.36 9.43
CA LEU A 26 2.80 -1.14 9.11
C LEU A 26 3.01 -2.62 9.47
N ILE A 27 2.01 -3.20 10.16
CA ILE A 27 1.97 -4.62 10.49
C ILE A 27 1.52 -5.39 9.24
N ARG A 28 2.35 -6.33 8.78
CA ARG A 28 2.02 -7.20 7.64
C ARG A 28 1.19 -8.40 8.09
N LEU A 29 -0.01 -8.55 7.52
CA LEU A 29 -1.00 -9.56 7.93
C LEU A 29 -0.94 -10.86 7.10
N THR A 30 -0.28 -10.83 5.94
CA THR A 30 -0.18 -11.97 5.01
C THR A 30 1.26 -12.26 4.59
N GLY A 31 2.22 -12.00 5.50
CA GLY A 31 3.65 -12.08 5.17
C GLY A 31 4.09 -10.96 4.23
N ASN A 32 4.99 -11.24 3.28
CA ASN A 32 5.51 -10.19 2.40
C ASN A 32 4.56 -9.87 1.23
N HIS A 33 3.85 -10.86 0.69
CA HIS A 33 2.99 -10.71 -0.48
C HIS A 33 1.87 -11.77 -0.53
N PRO A 34 0.62 -11.42 -0.92
CA PRO A 34 0.11 -10.07 -1.23
C PRO A 34 0.26 -9.13 -0.04
N PHE A 35 0.39 -7.83 -0.29
CA PHE A 35 0.54 -6.87 0.81
C PHE A 35 -0.81 -6.53 1.43
N ASN A 36 -1.08 -7.13 2.59
CA ASN A 36 -2.17 -6.72 3.47
C ASN A 36 -1.56 -6.22 4.78
N CYS A 37 -1.94 -5.03 5.21
CA CYS A 37 -1.38 -4.43 6.40
C CYS A 37 -2.31 -3.44 7.09
N GLU A 38 -2.02 -3.19 8.35
CA GLU A 38 -2.67 -2.17 9.18
C GLU A 38 -1.65 -1.48 10.08
N LEU A 39 -2.02 -0.30 10.57
CA LEU A 39 -1.23 0.40 11.58
C LEU A 39 -1.60 -0.14 12.98
N PRO A 40 -0.64 -0.30 13.92
CA PRO A 40 -0.97 -0.61 15.30
C PRO A 40 -2.00 0.39 15.86
N LEU A 41 -3.04 -0.10 16.54
CA LEU A 41 -4.15 0.72 17.02
C LEU A 41 -3.70 1.93 17.84
N THR A 42 -2.72 1.75 18.72
CA THR A 42 -2.18 2.84 19.55
C THR A 42 -1.57 3.97 18.71
N LYS A 43 -0.90 3.64 17.60
CA LYS A 43 -0.36 4.63 16.66
C LYS A 43 -1.44 5.26 15.80
N LEU A 44 -2.47 4.50 15.44
CA LEU A 44 -3.62 5.03 14.70
C LEU A 44 -4.36 6.09 15.50
N LEU A 45 -4.61 5.84 16.78
CA LEU A 45 -5.24 6.80 17.69
C LEU A 45 -4.38 8.04 17.97
N GLN A 46 -3.06 7.95 17.78
CA GLN A 46 -2.13 9.08 17.88
C GLN A 46 -2.06 9.90 16.58
N CYS A 47 -2.57 9.38 15.47
CA CYS A 47 -2.72 10.18 14.26
C CYS A 47 -3.76 11.29 14.51
N SER A 48 -3.65 12.38 13.76
CA SER A 48 -4.70 13.40 13.75
C SER A 48 -6.00 12.83 13.13
N PHE A 49 -7.03 13.68 13.02
CA PHE A 49 -8.29 13.29 12.38
C PHE A 49 -8.12 12.61 11.02
N TRP A 50 -7.10 13.01 10.25
CA TRP A 50 -6.71 12.36 9.00
C TRP A 50 -5.52 11.43 9.21
N THR A 51 -5.69 10.15 8.89
CA THR A 51 -4.58 9.19 8.85
C THR A 51 -3.63 9.54 7.70
N PRO A 52 -2.32 9.74 7.93
CA PRO A 52 -1.36 9.95 6.85
C PRO A 52 -1.39 8.79 5.86
N ILE A 53 -1.33 9.07 4.55
CA ILE A 53 -1.47 8.05 3.48
C ILE A 53 -0.50 6.88 3.66
N ARG A 54 0.75 7.16 4.07
CA ARG A 54 1.77 6.12 4.29
C ARG A 54 1.39 5.10 5.39
N LEU A 55 0.47 5.48 6.28
CA LEU A 55 0.01 4.66 7.41
C LEU A 55 -1.42 4.14 7.21
N HIS A 56 -2.04 4.41 6.06
CA HIS A 56 -3.35 3.88 5.75
C HIS A 56 -3.29 2.36 5.58
N PHE A 57 -4.35 1.66 5.97
CA PHE A 57 -4.41 0.21 5.78
C PHE A 57 -4.34 -0.13 4.29
N VAL A 58 -3.77 -1.28 3.96
CA VAL A 58 -3.74 -1.78 2.59
C VAL A 58 -4.34 -3.17 2.58
N ARG A 59 -5.24 -3.42 1.64
CA ARG A 59 -5.77 -4.76 1.37
C ARG A 59 -5.59 -5.08 -0.10
N ASN A 60 -4.62 -5.92 -0.41
CA ASN A 60 -4.41 -6.46 -1.75
C ASN A 60 -4.72 -7.95 -1.81
N HIS A 61 -5.49 -8.35 -2.82
CA HIS A 61 -5.71 -9.77 -3.13
C HIS A 61 -4.53 -10.40 -3.90
N GLY A 62 -3.71 -9.59 -4.58
CA GLY A 62 -2.58 -10.04 -5.40
C GLY A 62 -1.54 -8.92 -5.55
N TYR A 63 -0.78 -8.95 -6.66
CA TYR A 63 0.19 -7.91 -6.96
C TYR A 63 -0.46 -6.59 -7.37
N VAL A 64 0.25 -5.49 -7.13
CA VAL A 64 -0.19 -4.16 -7.54
C VAL A 64 0.22 -3.95 -9.00
N PRO A 65 -0.74 -3.74 -9.93
CA PRO A 65 -0.41 -3.45 -11.32
C PRO A 65 0.41 -2.17 -11.44
N LYS A 66 1.49 -2.22 -12.23
CA LYS A 66 2.28 -1.05 -12.58
C LYS A 66 1.79 -0.53 -13.94
N ILE A 67 0.87 0.44 -13.91
CA ILE A 67 0.17 0.96 -15.09
C ILE A 67 0.73 2.35 -15.44
N ASP A 68 0.99 2.61 -16.72
CA ASP A 68 1.23 3.97 -17.21
C ASP A 68 -0.10 4.74 -17.23
N TRP A 69 -0.10 5.92 -16.61
CA TRP A 69 -1.27 6.81 -16.60
C TRP A 69 -1.80 7.13 -17.99
N ASN A 70 -0.92 7.27 -18.98
CA ASN A 70 -1.33 7.56 -20.36
C ASN A 70 -2.10 6.40 -21.02
N GLU A 71 -1.90 5.18 -20.53
CA GLU A 71 -2.54 3.95 -21.00
C GLU A 71 -3.77 3.56 -20.16
N HIS A 72 -4.00 4.22 -19.01
CA HIS A 72 -5.11 3.91 -18.11
C HIS A 72 -6.47 4.11 -18.80
N ARG A 73 -7.30 3.07 -18.84
CA ARG A 73 -8.66 3.09 -19.42
C ARG A 73 -9.64 2.37 -18.52
N VAL A 74 -10.88 2.86 -18.48
CA VAL A 74 -12.01 2.20 -17.82
C VAL A 74 -13.02 1.81 -18.87
N ARG A 75 -13.41 0.54 -18.91
CA ARG A 75 -14.45 0.04 -19.80
C ARG A 75 -15.78 -0.02 -19.03
N VAL A 76 -16.75 0.77 -19.44
CA VAL A 76 -18.11 0.74 -18.88
C VAL A 76 -18.97 -0.18 -19.76
N CYS A 77 -19.46 -1.27 -19.17
CA CYS A 77 -20.31 -2.25 -19.83
C CYS A 77 -21.53 -2.55 -18.96
N GLY A 78 -22.60 -3.01 -19.60
CA GLY A 78 -23.84 -3.46 -18.99
C GLY A 78 -24.79 -3.93 -20.08
N THR A 79 -25.90 -4.54 -19.71
CA THR A 79 -27.01 -4.80 -20.63
C THR A 79 -27.87 -3.54 -20.71
N LEU A 80 -28.18 -3.10 -21.94
CA LEU A 80 -29.32 -2.22 -22.18
C LEU A 80 -30.61 -2.95 -21.79
#